data_AF-A0A2T4AWL3-F1
#
_entry.id   AF-A0A2T4AWL3-F1
#
_cell.length_a   1.000
_cell.length_b   1.000
_cell.length_c   1.000
_cell.angle_alpha   90.00
_cell.angle_beta   90.00
_cell.angle_gamma   90.00
#
_symmetry.space_group_name_H-M   'P 1'
#
loop_
_entity.id
_entity.type
_entity.pdbx_description
1 polymer ?
#
loop_
_entity_poly.entity_id
_entity_poly.type
_entity_poly.pdbx_seq_one_letter_code
_entity_poly.pdbx_strand_id
1 'polypeptide(L)'
;IPPGTYTLSNTLNMRTDTILMGDATNPPVIKAAAGFSGNYLVNGQDPSTGVSGELSFAVGLKNVVLDTTAVSATSSISALYWGVAQAAQLQNVKIVLAPSSGGKGHTGIQLGRGSTLGLADVRIENGQTGIWHNGHQQALYKSIYFYRNTVGMLISGGNTITLLNPTFDTVGTGVSNTGGSPFIGIVDATSINSGVTFSTTVYPSIVIDNLTKDTSSDVVVLRGSTALGASSHVVNYSYGNTVGRNPIYGAVSGTAGRPAAVAPGGRIPAVAAPNFAQNPVTDFVNVKDPSQNGGQTVKGDGSTDDSAALNKVLQFAAANNKIAYFPFGDYRVLSTLVVPVGSRLVGEAWATVSGGGNLFKDASNPKPVVQVGNAGDVGVAQIQDMRFTVSDVLPGAIIVQFNAAGSKPGDVALFNSLVTVGGTRGADALTNSCGKASSECKAAFIGLHFTESSSA
;
A
#
# COMPACT_ATOMS: atom_id res chain seq x y z
N ILE A 1 -15.54 -0.35 12.40
CA ILE A 1 -16.73 -1.21 12.18
C ILE A 1 -16.64 -2.37 13.15
N PRO A 2 -17.53 -2.44 14.15
CA PRO A 2 -17.52 -3.52 15.15
C PRO A 2 -17.73 -4.90 14.52
N PRO A 3 -17.34 -5.99 15.19
CA PRO A 3 -17.56 -7.35 14.71
C PRO A 3 -19.04 -7.62 14.42
N GLY A 4 -19.30 -8.37 13.35
CA GLY A 4 -20.66 -8.69 12.91
C GLY A 4 -20.73 -8.98 11.42
N THR A 5 -21.91 -9.40 10.96
CA THR A 5 -22.22 -9.53 9.54
C THR A 5 -23.15 -8.41 9.10
N TYR A 6 -22.70 -7.60 8.15
CA TYR A 6 -23.42 -6.47 7.58
C TYR A 6 -23.85 -6.86 6.16
N THR A 7 -25.11 -7.26 6.01
CA THR A 7 -25.66 -7.69 4.72
C THR A 7 -26.16 -6.50 3.92
N LEU A 8 -25.61 -6.30 2.72
CA LEU A 8 -25.96 -5.23 1.82
C LEU A 8 -26.81 -5.75 0.67
N SER A 9 -27.81 -4.99 0.25
CA SER A 9 -28.62 -5.30 -0.96
C SER A 9 -28.17 -4.51 -2.20
N ASN A 10 -27.31 -3.50 -2.02
CA ASN A 10 -26.77 -2.64 -3.08
C ASN A 10 -25.30 -2.30 -2.81
N THR A 11 -24.59 -1.82 -3.82
CA THR A 11 -23.18 -1.40 -3.74
C THR A 11 -22.94 -0.35 -2.66
N LEU A 12 -21.94 -0.58 -1.81
CA LEU A 12 -21.37 0.43 -0.93
C LEU A 12 -20.35 1.28 -1.69
N ASN A 13 -20.68 2.53 -1.98
CA ASN A 13 -19.75 3.47 -2.61
C ASN A 13 -18.94 4.22 -1.55
N MET A 14 -17.62 4.16 -1.67
CA MET A 14 -16.69 5.00 -0.91
C MET A 14 -16.60 6.38 -1.55
N ARG A 15 -16.03 7.34 -0.81
CA ARG A 15 -15.67 8.67 -1.31
C ARG A 15 -14.18 8.89 -1.14
N THR A 16 -13.66 9.92 -1.81
CA THR A 16 -12.32 10.44 -1.55
C THR A 16 -12.17 10.75 -0.05
N ASP A 17 -10.97 10.58 0.49
CA ASP A 17 -10.65 10.76 1.92
C ASP A 17 -11.47 9.87 2.88
N THR A 18 -11.87 8.66 2.45
CA THR A 18 -12.62 7.71 3.29
C THR A 18 -11.78 6.49 3.65
N ILE A 19 -11.76 6.13 4.94
CA ILE A 19 -11.24 4.85 5.41
C ILE A 19 -12.36 4.03 6.05
N LEU A 20 -12.61 2.83 5.51
CA LEU A 20 -13.41 1.81 6.16
C LEU A 20 -12.49 0.88 6.94
N MET A 21 -12.55 0.95 8.26
CA MET A 21 -11.71 0.15 9.16
C MET A 21 -12.59 -0.73 10.04
N GLY A 22 -12.46 -2.05 9.93
CA GLY A 22 -13.06 -3.01 10.83
C GLY A 22 -12.25 -3.24 12.10
N ASP A 23 -12.88 -3.90 13.06
CA ASP A 23 -12.23 -4.42 14.26
C ASP A 23 -11.13 -5.41 13.87
N ALA A 24 -9.89 -5.17 14.32
CA ALA A 24 -8.75 -5.99 13.94
C ALA A 24 -8.70 -7.35 14.67
N THR A 25 -9.38 -7.48 15.81
CA THR A 25 -9.46 -8.73 16.60
C THR A 25 -10.45 -9.71 15.99
N ASN A 26 -11.54 -9.19 15.42
CA ASN A 26 -12.57 -9.97 14.75
C ASN A 26 -13.14 -9.16 13.57
N PRO A 27 -12.48 -9.21 12.40
CA PRO A 27 -12.88 -8.47 11.21
C PRO A 27 -14.36 -8.68 10.84
N PRO A 28 -15.16 -7.61 10.73
CA PRO A 28 -16.55 -7.73 10.32
C PRO A 28 -16.68 -8.22 8.88
N VAL A 29 -17.79 -8.91 8.62
CA VAL A 29 -18.16 -9.41 7.29
C VAL A 29 -19.10 -8.43 6.63
N ILE A 30 -18.69 -7.83 5.52
CA ILE A 30 -19.56 -7.10 4.60
C ILE A 30 -20.03 -8.12 3.56
N LYS A 31 -21.32 -8.46 3.57
CA LYS A 31 -21.87 -9.57 2.77
C LYS A 31 -22.87 -9.08 1.74
N ALA A 32 -22.77 -9.53 0.49
CA ALA A 32 -23.83 -9.34 -0.50
C ALA A 32 -25.06 -10.20 -0.16
N ALA A 33 -26.26 -9.64 -0.23
CA ALA A 33 -27.51 -10.40 -0.13
C ALA A 33 -27.69 -11.34 -1.33
N ALA A 34 -28.53 -12.38 -1.20
CA ALA A 34 -28.79 -13.30 -2.33
C ALA A 34 -29.42 -12.60 -3.56
N GLY A 35 -30.24 -11.56 -3.31
CA GLY A 35 -30.82 -10.69 -4.34
C GLY A 35 -30.07 -9.37 -4.54
N PHE A 36 -28.74 -9.36 -4.33
CA PHE A 36 -27.93 -8.15 -4.46
C PHE A 36 -28.08 -7.49 -5.83
N SER A 37 -28.26 -6.17 -5.84
CA SER A 37 -28.35 -5.35 -7.05
C SER A 37 -27.10 -4.49 -7.20
N GLY A 38 -26.31 -4.77 -8.24
CA GLY A 38 -25.08 -4.04 -8.53
C GLY A 38 -23.96 -4.96 -9.01
N ASN A 39 -22.94 -4.38 -9.64
CA ASN A 39 -21.80 -5.12 -10.17
C ASN A 39 -20.67 -5.28 -9.14
N TYR A 40 -20.69 -4.48 -8.06
CA TYR A 40 -19.65 -4.39 -7.05
C TYR A 40 -20.26 -4.45 -5.66
N LEU A 41 -19.74 -5.29 -4.75
CA LEU A 41 -20.17 -5.23 -3.34
C LEU A 41 -19.70 -3.93 -2.69
N VAL A 42 -18.40 -3.64 -2.79
CA VAL A 42 -17.79 -2.36 -2.39
C VAL A 42 -17.16 -1.70 -3.61
N ASN A 43 -17.47 -0.43 -3.83
CA ASN A 43 -16.84 0.42 -4.83
C ASN A 43 -15.93 1.43 -4.12
N GLY A 44 -14.61 1.27 -4.27
CA GLY A 44 -13.61 2.17 -3.70
C GLY A 44 -13.47 3.49 -4.45
N GLN A 45 -13.94 3.58 -5.69
CA GLN A 45 -13.89 4.82 -6.46
C GLN A 45 -15.00 5.78 -6.02
N ASP A 46 -14.63 7.03 -5.76
CA ASP A 46 -15.58 8.11 -5.54
C ASP A 46 -16.45 8.32 -6.80
N PRO A 47 -17.78 8.11 -6.73
CA PRO A 47 -18.65 8.26 -7.89
C PRO A 47 -18.62 9.65 -8.53
N SER A 48 -18.24 10.70 -7.78
CA SER A 48 -18.12 12.06 -8.32
C SER A 48 -16.98 12.24 -9.32
N THR A 49 -16.02 11.31 -9.34
CA THR A 49 -14.90 11.32 -10.30
C THR A 49 -15.27 10.73 -11.67
N GLY A 50 -16.50 10.20 -11.81
CA GLY A 50 -16.99 9.61 -13.05
C GLY A 50 -16.13 8.41 -13.49
N VAL A 51 -15.49 8.51 -14.65
CA VAL A 51 -14.58 7.48 -15.17
C VAL A 51 -13.12 7.71 -14.79
N SER A 52 -12.81 8.81 -14.11
CA SER A 52 -11.44 9.24 -13.83
C SER A 52 -11.00 8.80 -12.44
N GLY A 53 -10.78 7.50 -12.27
CA GLY A 53 -10.29 6.92 -11.01
C GLY A 53 -8.96 7.53 -10.54
N GLU A 54 -8.20 8.16 -11.43
CA GLU A 54 -6.99 8.95 -11.12
C GLU A 54 -7.28 10.19 -10.24
N LEU A 55 -8.54 10.54 -10.02
CA LEU A 55 -8.96 11.64 -9.14
C LEU A 55 -9.50 11.15 -7.79
N SER A 56 -9.62 9.85 -7.57
CA SER A 56 -10.17 9.25 -6.34
C SER A 56 -9.04 8.90 -5.37
N PHE A 57 -8.48 9.91 -4.71
CA PHE A 57 -7.34 9.77 -3.78
C PHE A 57 -7.76 9.32 -2.38
N ALA A 58 -6.78 8.85 -1.61
CA ALA A 58 -6.90 8.71 -0.16
C ALA A 58 -8.13 7.85 0.23
N VAL A 59 -8.13 6.60 -0.21
CA VAL A 59 -9.21 5.63 0.09
C VAL A 59 -8.61 4.41 0.79
N GLY A 60 -9.12 4.06 1.97
CA GLY A 60 -8.61 2.95 2.77
C GLY A 60 -9.65 1.87 3.05
N LEU A 61 -9.27 0.60 2.93
CA LEU A 61 -10.07 -0.53 3.40
C LEU A 61 -9.22 -1.44 4.27
N LYS A 62 -9.59 -1.58 5.54
CA LYS A 62 -8.76 -2.24 6.56
C LYS A 62 -9.55 -3.21 7.42
N ASN A 63 -8.97 -4.38 7.72
CA ASN A 63 -9.51 -5.35 8.68
C ASN A 63 -10.97 -5.72 8.40
N VAL A 64 -11.28 -6.15 7.18
CA VAL A 64 -12.64 -6.56 6.80
C VAL A 64 -12.65 -7.86 6.02
N VAL A 65 -13.80 -8.53 6.06
CA VAL A 65 -14.12 -9.63 5.15
C VAL A 65 -15.16 -9.15 4.15
N LEU A 66 -14.88 -9.29 2.85
CA LEU A 66 -15.87 -9.09 1.79
C LEU A 66 -16.38 -10.45 1.33
N ASP A 67 -17.69 -10.66 1.41
CA ASP A 67 -18.32 -11.95 1.14
C ASP A 67 -19.41 -11.83 0.07
N THR A 68 -19.23 -12.50 -1.06
CA THR A 68 -20.21 -12.54 -2.16
C THR A 68 -20.86 -13.91 -2.32
N THR A 69 -20.63 -14.86 -1.41
CA THR A 69 -21.05 -16.28 -1.53
C THR A 69 -22.55 -16.50 -1.64
N ALA A 70 -23.38 -15.54 -1.22
CA ALA A 70 -24.83 -15.62 -1.37
C ALA A 70 -25.33 -15.27 -2.78
N VAL A 71 -24.51 -14.60 -3.60
CA VAL A 71 -24.81 -14.32 -5.00
C VAL A 71 -24.54 -15.59 -5.82
N SER A 72 -25.35 -15.83 -6.86
CA SER A 72 -25.20 -17.00 -7.75
C SER A 72 -23.76 -17.13 -8.27
N ALA A 73 -23.20 -18.33 -8.12
CA ALA A 73 -21.80 -18.63 -8.37
C ALA A 73 -21.28 -18.30 -9.78
N THR A 74 -22.18 -18.25 -10.78
CA THR A 74 -21.84 -17.93 -12.17
C THR A 74 -22.09 -16.47 -12.54
N SER A 75 -22.51 -15.63 -11.59
CA SER A 75 -22.74 -14.21 -11.80
C SER A 75 -21.43 -13.45 -12.01
N SER A 76 -21.49 -12.39 -12.81
CA SER A 76 -20.39 -11.44 -12.98
C SER A 76 -20.52 -10.32 -11.95
N ILE A 77 -20.00 -10.55 -10.74
CA ILE A 77 -19.89 -9.57 -9.66
C ILE A 77 -18.43 -9.50 -9.17
N SER A 78 -17.96 -8.31 -8.82
CA SER A 78 -16.69 -8.12 -8.12
C SER A 78 -16.93 -7.79 -6.64
N ALA A 79 -16.18 -8.40 -5.73
CA ALA A 79 -16.31 -8.05 -4.31
C ALA A 79 -15.81 -6.63 -4.03
N LEU A 80 -14.73 -6.21 -4.70
CA LEU A 80 -14.16 -4.88 -4.61
C LEU A 80 -13.87 -4.32 -6.00
N TYR A 81 -14.39 -3.13 -6.30
CA TYR A 81 -13.89 -2.33 -7.42
C TYR A 81 -12.93 -1.26 -6.88
N TRP A 82 -11.70 -1.24 -7.40
CA TRP A 82 -10.59 -0.42 -6.89
C TRP A 82 -10.08 0.56 -7.95
N GLY A 83 -11.00 1.34 -8.52
CA GLY A 83 -10.70 2.43 -9.46
C GLY A 83 -10.22 3.71 -8.74
N VAL A 84 -9.12 3.61 -7.99
CA VAL A 84 -8.61 4.69 -7.13
C VAL A 84 -7.27 5.24 -7.60
N ALA A 85 -6.84 6.35 -7.02
CA ALA A 85 -5.55 6.99 -7.27
C ALA A 85 -4.52 6.62 -6.19
N GLN A 86 -3.46 7.43 -6.08
CA GLN A 86 -2.46 7.34 -5.02
C GLN A 86 -3.09 7.62 -3.64
N ALA A 87 -2.32 7.35 -2.58
CA ALA A 87 -2.78 7.42 -1.18
C ALA A 87 -3.89 6.41 -0.81
N ALA A 88 -4.23 5.49 -1.71
CA ALA A 88 -5.16 4.41 -1.41
C ALA A 88 -4.45 3.20 -0.82
N GLN A 89 -5.13 2.48 0.08
CA GLN A 89 -4.53 1.40 0.86
C GLN A 89 -5.50 0.28 1.18
N LEU A 90 -4.99 -0.95 1.09
CA LEU A 90 -5.61 -2.15 1.63
C LEU A 90 -4.72 -2.72 2.75
N GLN A 91 -5.33 -3.19 3.83
CA GLN A 91 -4.61 -3.82 4.93
C GLN A 91 -5.48 -4.90 5.56
N ASN A 92 -5.00 -6.14 5.62
CA ASN A 92 -5.69 -7.26 6.28
C ASN A 92 -7.14 -7.41 5.77
N VAL A 93 -7.28 -7.65 4.46
CA VAL A 93 -8.58 -7.83 3.81
C VAL A 93 -8.73 -9.29 3.39
N LYS A 94 -9.84 -9.92 3.77
CA LYS A 94 -10.21 -11.25 3.26
C LYS A 94 -11.38 -11.11 2.30
N ILE A 95 -11.33 -11.81 1.17
CA ILE A 95 -12.39 -11.85 0.17
C ILE A 95 -12.82 -13.29 -0.02
N VAL A 96 -14.11 -13.59 0.15
CA VAL A 96 -14.69 -14.92 -0.01
C VAL A 96 -15.72 -14.90 -1.12
N LEU A 97 -15.44 -15.68 -2.15
CA LEU A 97 -16.27 -15.79 -3.35
C LEU A 97 -16.95 -17.15 -3.41
N ALA A 98 -18.04 -17.24 -4.17
CA ALA A 98 -18.59 -18.52 -4.58
C ALA A 98 -17.60 -19.23 -5.54
N PRO A 99 -17.47 -20.57 -5.50
CA PRO A 99 -16.68 -21.32 -6.48
C PRO A 99 -17.20 -21.10 -7.91
N SER A 100 -16.31 -20.78 -8.85
CA SER A 100 -16.66 -20.64 -10.27
C SER A 100 -17.05 -21.97 -10.90
N SER A 101 -17.78 -21.90 -12.01
CA SER A 101 -18.14 -23.07 -12.84
C SER A 101 -18.30 -22.67 -14.31
N GLY A 102 -17.88 -23.55 -15.22
CA GLY A 102 -18.03 -23.34 -16.67
C GLY A 102 -17.35 -22.08 -17.20
N GLY A 103 -16.22 -21.66 -16.59
CA GLY A 103 -15.49 -20.44 -16.95
C GLY A 103 -16.18 -19.13 -16.53
N LYS A 104 -17.21 -19.21 -15.68
CA LYS A 104 -17.96 -18.07 -15.16
C LYS A 104 -17.85 -18.01 -13.64
N GLY A 105 -17.83 -16.80 -13.09
CA GLY A 105 -17.97 -16.57 -11.66
C GLY A 105 -17.46 -15.22 -11.21
N HIS A 106 -17.33 -15.08 -9.90
CA HIS A 106 -17.04 -13.79 -9.26
C HIS A 106 -15.58 -13.37 -9.45
N THR A 107 -15.35 -12.07 -9.32
CA THR A 107 -14.01 -11.46 -9.21
C THR A 107 -13.77 -11.00 -7.77
N GLY A 108 -12.57 -11.18 -7.24
CA GLY A 108 -12.21 -10.64 -5.92
C GLY A 108 -12.06 -9.13 -5.97
N ILE A 109 -11.00 -8.65 -6.61
CA ILE A 109 -10.73 -7.23 -6.81
C ILE A 109 -10.69 -6.92 -8.31
N GLN A 110 -11.42 -5.91 -8.76
CA GLN A 110 -11.31 -5.38 -10.11
C GLN A 110 -10.64 -4.01 -10.09
N LEU A 111 -9.52 -3.87 -10.80
CA LEU A 111 -8.82 -2.60 -10.98
C LEU A 111 -9.08 -2.03 -12.38
N GLY A 112 -10.12 -1.19 -12.44
CA GLY A 112 -10.43 -0.34 -13.58
C GLY A 112 -9.45 0.82 -13.72
N ARG A 113 -9.87 1.85 -14.47
CA ARG A 113 -9.08 3.07 -14.67
C ARG A 113 -8.73 3.71 -13.31
N GLY A 114 -7.46 4.03 -13.13
CA GLY A 114 -6.92 4.61 -11.89
C GLY A 114 -5.39 4.57 -11.86
N SER A 115 -4.80 5.04 -10.76
CA SER A 115 -3.36 5.27 -10.64
C SER A 115 -2.84 5.05 -9.20
N THR A 116 -3.32 4.01 -8.54
CA THR A 116 -2.80 3.61 -7.23
C THR A 116 -1.33 3.14 -7.31
N LEU A 117 -0.64 3.11 -6.18
CA LEU A 117 0.75 2.64 -6.13
C LEU A 117 0.85 1.22 -5.62
N GLY A 118 -0.03 0.81 -4.70
CA GLY A 118 0.02 -0.55 -4.19
C GLY A 118 -1.24 -1.04 -3.48
N LEU A 119 -1.32 -2.35 -3.38
CA LEU A 119 -2.33 -3.13 -2.67
C LEU A 119 -1.57 -4.17 -1.86
N ALA A 120 -1.93 -4.35 -0.59
CA ALA A 120 -1.17 -5.21 0.30
C ALA A 120 -2.06 -6.08 1.17
N ASP A 121 -1.52 -7.25 1.55
CA ASP A 121 -1.99 -8.06 2.67
C ASP A 121 -3.47 -8.48 2.50
N VAL A 122 -3.78 -9.04 1.32
CA VAL A 122 -5.12 -9.49 0.93
C VAL A 122 -5.14 -11.01 0.72
N ARG A 123 -6.16 -11.68 1.25
CA ARG A 123 -6.47 -13.09 0.94
C ARG A 123 -7.75 -13.19 0.14
N ILE A 124 -7.72 -13.90 -0.99
CA ILE A 124 -8.87 -14.06 -1.90
C ILE A 124 -9.15 -15.54 -2.11
N GLU A 125 -10.36 -15.99 -1.79
CA GLU A 125 -10.77 -17.39 -1.82
C GLU A 125 -11.84 -17.66 -2.90
N ASN A 126 -11.64 -18.71 -3.69
CA ASN A 126 -12.52 -19.19 -4.76
C ASN A 126 -12.74 -18.17 -5.90
N GLY A 127 -13.84 -18.27 -6.63
CA GLY A 127 -14.17 -17.38 -7.75
C GLY A 127 -13.39 -17.65 -9.04
N GLN A 128 -13.85 -17.01 -10.12
CA GLN A 128 -13.25 -17.15 -11.44
C GLN A 128 -11.91 -16.40 -11.50
N THR A 129 -11.84 -15.24 -10.86
CA THR A 129 -10.67 -14.36 -10.90
C THR A 129 -10.40 -13.80 -9.52
N GLY A 130 -9.19 -13.97 -8.99
CA GLY A 130 -8.80 -13.34 -7.74
C GLY A 130 -8.71 -11.82 -7.90
N ILE A 131 -7.82 -11.36 -8.79
CA ILE A 131 -7.69 -9.95 -9.16
C ILE A 131 -7.81 -9.79 -10.67
N TRP A 132 -8.68 -8.90 -11.14
CA TRP A 132 -8.78 -8.48 -12.53
C TRP A 132 -8.21 -7.08 -12.71
N HIS A 133 -7.01 -6.99 -13.29
CA HIS A 133 -6.36 -5.75 -13.67
C HIS A 133 -6.73 -5.38 -15.11
N ASN A 134 -7.70 -4.48 -15.30
CA ASN A 134 -8.30 -4.25 -16.61
C ASN A 134 -8.12 -2.84 -17.17
N GLY A 135 -7.54 -1.91 -16.40
CA GLY A 135 -7.21 -0.58 -16.93
C GLY A 135 -6.42 0.33 -16.00
N HIS A 136 -5.88 -0.19 -14.90
CA HIS A 136 -5.11 0.61 -13.95
C HIS A 136 -3.71 0.90 -14.51
N GLN A 137 -3.18 2.10 -14.28
CA GLN A 137 -1.91 2.49 -14.89
C GLN A 137 -0.74 1.67 -14.34
N GLN A 138 -0.63 1.60 -13.02
CA GLN A 138 0.41 0.82 -12.32
C GLN A 138 -0.10 0.28 -11.00
N ALA A 139 0.48 -0.81 -10.47
CA ALA A 139 0.28 -1.23 -9.09
C ALA A 139 1.34 -2.26 -8.63
N LEU A 140 1.78 -2.12 -7.38
CA LEU A 140 2.49 -3.15 -6.62
C LEU A 140 1.51 -3.95 -5.76
N TYR A 141 1.50 -5.26 -5.89
CA TYR A 141 0.70 -6.20 -5.11
C TYR A 141 1.61 -6.91 -4.12
N LYS A 142 1.57 -6.54 -2.84
CA LYS A 142 2.42 -7.12 -1.78
C LYS A 142 1.65 -8.16 -0.97
N SER A 143 2.20 -9.37 -0.83
CA SER A 143 1.64 -10.40 0.05
C SER A 143 0.17 -10.73 -0.25
N ILE A 144 -0.16 -10.90 -1.53
CA ILE A 144 -1.49 -11.36 -1.94
C ILE A 144 -1.55 -12.89 -1.90
N TYR A 145 -2.54 -13.41 -1.20
CA TYR A 145 -2.79 -14.85 -1.10
C TYR A 145 -4.00 -15.24 -1.95
N PHE A 146 -3.76 -15.92 -3.06
CA PHE A 146 -4.76 -16.49 -3.94
C PHE A 146 -5.03 -17.94 -3.53
N TYR A 147 -6.28 -18.27 -3.20
CA TYR A 147 -6.67 -19.61 -2.77
C TYR A 147 -7.85 -20.13 -3.60
N ARG A 148 -7.64 -21.22 -4.35
CA ARG A 148 -8.69 -21.90 -5.14
C ARG A 148 -9.36 -21.03 -6.22
N ASN A 149 -8.71 -19.95 -6.65
CA ASN A 149 -9.19 -19.17 -7.80
C ASN A 149 -8.96 -19.97 -9.09
N THR A 150 -9.86 -19.88 -10.09
CA THR A 150 -9.56 -20.41 -11.42
C THR A 150 -8.36 -19.69 -12.04
N VAL A 151 -8.37 -18.35 -11.97
CA VAL A 151 -7.24 -17.49 -12.32
C VAL A 151 -6.89 -16.63 -11.11
N GLY A 152 -5.64 -16.64 -10.66
CA GLY A 152 -5.18 -15.78 -9.56
C GLY A 152 -5.29 -14.31 -9.95
N MET A 153 -4.49 -13.88 -10.93
CA MET A 153 -4.56 -12.54 -11.51
C MET A 153 -4.83 -12.59 -13.01
N LEU A 154 -5.88 -11.93 -13.46
CA LEU A 154 -6.18 -11.66 -14.87
C LEU A 154 -5.72 -10.24 -15.23
N ILE A 155 -4.91 -10.10 -16.28
CA ILE A 155 -4.40 -8.81 -16.77
C ILE A 155 -4.88 -8.62 -18.20
N SER A 156 -5.80 -7.68 -18.41
CA SER A 156 -6.33 -7.33 -19.73
C SER A 156 -6.07 -5.88 -20.15
N GLY A 157 -5.39 -5.11 -19.30
CA GLY A 157 -4.98 -3.72 -19.55
C GLY A 157 -3.98 -3.25 -18.50
N GLY A 158 -3.56 -1.98 -18.58
CA GLY A 158 -2.58 -1.38 -17.68
C GLY A 158 -1.14 -1.40 -18.20
N ASN A 159 -0.22 -0.78 -17.45
CA ASN A 159 1.17 -0.57 -17.91
C ASN A 159 2.20 -1.32 -17.06
N THR A 160 2.19 -1.15 -15.74
CA THR A 160 3.25 -1.67 -14.86
C THR A 160 2.68 -2.41 -13.65
N ILE A 161 2.90 -3.72 -13.59
CA ILE A 161 2.30 -4.60 -12.57
C ILE A 161 3.42 -5.39 -11.91
N THR A 162 3.52 -5.32 -10.58
CA THR A 162 4.48 -6.15 -9.84
C THR A 162 3.76 -6.87 -8.72
N LEU A 163 3.90 -8.18 -8.64
CA LEU A 163 3.50 -8.99 -7.51
C LEU A 163 4.73 -9.31 -6.68
N LEU A 164 4.79 -8.81 -5.45
CA LEU A 164 5.84 -9.09 -4.48
C LEU A 164 5.30 -10.04 -3.40
N ASN A 165 6.00 -11.15 -3.18
CA ASN A 165 5.63 -12.17 -2.22
C ASN A 165 4.18 -12.74 -2.42
N PRO A 166 3.72 -13.02 -3.67
CA PRO A 166 2.40 -13.62 -3.85
C PRO A 166 2.43 -15.11 -3.46
N THR A 167 1.31 -15.60 -2.96
CA THR A 167 1.07 -17.05 -2.82
C THR A 167 -0.07 -17.47 -3.73
N PHE A 168 0.18 -18.45 -4.59
CA PHE A 168 -0.84 -19.14 -5.39
C PHE A 168 -1.02 -20.53 -4.80
N ASP A 169 -2.15 -20.77 -4.13
CA ASP A 169 -2.47 -22.06 -3.53
C ASP A 169 -3.73 -22.65 -4.18
N THR A 170 -3.56 -23.81 -4.82
CA THR A 170 -4.64 -24.51 -5.51
C THR A 170 -5.28 -23.66 -6.61
N VAL A 171 -4.48 -22.83 -7.28
CA VAL A 171 -4.93 -21.91 -8.34
C VAL A 171 -4.75 -22.56 -9.71
N GLY A 172 -5.74 -22.43 -10.60
CA GLY A 172 -5.67 -22.99 -11.96
C GLY A 172 -4.54 -22.37 -12.80
N THR A 173 -4.50 -21.04 -12.88
CA THR A 173 -3.39 -20.28 -13.47
C THR A 173 -3.06 -19.10 -12.57
N GLY A 174 -1.79 -18.96 -12.17
CA GLY A 174 -1.35 -17.89 -11.26
C GLY A 174 -1.61 -16.50 -11.82
N VAL A 175 -1.00 -16.20 -12.97
CA VAL A 175 -1.18 -14.94 -13.71
C VAL A 175 -1.52 -15.25 -15.17
N SER A 176 -2.63 -14.69 -15.67
CA SER A 176 -3.06 -14.77 -17.06
C SER A 176 -3.13 -13.38 -17.67
N ASN A 177 -2.35 -13.14 -18.73
CA ASN A 177 -2.31 -11.87 -19.43
C ASN A 177 -2.93 -11.99 -20.83
N THR A 178 -4.09 -11.38 -21.03
CA THR A 178 -4.89 -11.52 -22.26
C THR A 178 -4.99 -10.24 -23.09
N GLY A 179 -4.44 -9.13 -22.59
CA GLY A 179 -4.53 -7.82 -23.25
C GLY A 179 -3.39 -6.88 -22.85
N GLY A 180 -3.18 -5.85 -23.66
CA GLY A 180 -2.11 -4.87 -23.51
C GLY A 180 -0.71 -5.43 -23.80
N SER A 181 0.30 -4.64 -23.46
CA SER A 181 1.72 -5.03 -23.49
C SER A 181 2.45 -4.57 -22.22
N PRO A 182 1.95 -4.95 -21.02
CA PRO A 182 2.47 -4.43 -19.76
C PRO A 182 3.87 -4.99 -19.42
N PHE A 183 4.53 -4.31 -18.50
CA PHE A 183 5.55 -4.93 -17.65
C PHE A 183 4.86 -5.72 -16.52
N ILE A 184 5.28 -6.97 -16.31
CA ILE A 184 4.78 -7.84 -15.23
C ILE A 184 5.95 -8.44 -14.46
N GLY A 185 6.11 -8.02 -13.20
CA GLY A 185 7.04 -8.63 -12.25
C GLY A 185 6.34 -9.63 -11.33
N ILE A 186 6.91 -10.81 -11.15
CA ILE A 186 6.51 -11.81 -10.16
C ILE A 186 7.73 -12.11 -9.30
N VAL A 187 7.75 -11.56 -8.09
CA VAL A 187 8.93 -11.51 -7.22
C VAL A 187 8.63 -12.24 -5.92
N ASP A 188 9.50 -13.16 -5.49
CA ASP A 188 9.34 -13.96 -4.27
C ASP A 188 8.04 -14.79 -4.26
N ALA A 189 7.63 -15.34 -5.40
CA ALA A 189 6.38 -16.07 -5.48
C ALA A 189 6.48 -17.49 -4.88
N THR A 190 5.37 -17.94 -4.31
CA THR A 190 5.17 -19.32 -3.87
C THR A 190 3.96 -19.91 -4.57
N SER A 191 4.14 -21.01 -5.28
CA SER A 191 3.10 -21.74 -6.01
C SER A 191 2.92 -23.13 -5.39
N ILE A 192 1.75 -23.37 -4.82
CA ILE A 192 1.38 -24.59 -4.08
C ILE A 192 0.19 -25.22 -4.80
N ASN A 193 0.29 -26.50 -5.16
CA ASN A 193 -0.79 -27.26 -5.80
C ASN A 193 -1.48 -26.52 -6.98
N SER A 194 -0.72 -25.68 -7.69
CA SER A 194 -1.26 -24.76 -8.70
C SER A 194 -0.78 -25.13 -10.09
N GLY A 195 -1.56 -24.77 -11.10
CA GLY A 195 -1.19 -24.96 -12.49
C GLY A 195 -0.15 -23.94 -12.98
N VAL A 196 -0.29 -23.49 -14.22
CA VAL A 196 0.67 -22.60 -14.87
C VAL A 196 0.89 -21.33 -14.04
N THR A 197 2.14 -20.96 -13.76
CA THR A 197 2.42 -19.74 -12.97
C THR A 197 2.11 -18.47 -13.77
N PHE A 198 2.56 -18.41 -15.02
CA PHE A 198 2.31 -17.30 -15.92
C PHE A 198 1.90 -17.78 -17.32
N SER A 199 0.79 -17.24 -17.84
CA SER A 199 0.34 -17.46 -19.20
C SER A 199 0.00 -16.14 -19.90
N THR A 200 0.31 -16.01 -21.18
CA THR A 200 -0.10 -14.84 -21.98
C THR A 200 -0.55 -15.21 -23.38
N THR A 201 -1.51 -14.45 -23.93
CA THR A 201 -1.91 -14.51 -25.35
C THR A 201 -1.37 -13.31 -26.16
N VAL A 202 -0.64 -12.40 -25.52
CA VAL A 202 -0.13 -11.15 -26.09
C VAL A 202 1.40 -11.07 -25.96
N TYR A 203 1.97 -9.86 -26.01
CA TYR A 203 3.42 -9.61 -25.98
C TYR A 203 3.81 -8.70 -24.80
N PRO A 204 3.79 -9.21 -23.56
CA PRO A 204 4.26 -8.46 -22.39
C PRO A 204 5.79 -8.48 -22.28
N SER A 205 6.32 -7.67 -21.35
CA SER A 205 7.63 -7.91 -20.74
C SER A 205 7.43 -8.52 -19.36
N ILE A 206 8.02 -9.69 -19.10
CA ILE A 206 7.87 -10.38 -17.82
C ILE A 206 9.20 -10.57 -17.12
N VAL A 207 9.17 -10.53 -15.79
CA VAL A 207 10.26 -10.94 -14.91
C VAL A 207 9.66 -11.85 -13.83
N ILE A 208 10.23 -13.03 -13.67
CA ILE A 208 10.01 -13.93 -12.53
C ILE A 208 11.32 -13.98 -11.77
N ASP A 209 11.30 -13.57 -10.51
CA ASP A 209 12.48 -13.48 -9.68
C ASP A 209 12.22 -14.15 -8.33
N ASN A 210 12.89 -15.26 -8.07
CA ASN A 210 12.73 -16.12 -6.90
C ASN A 210 11.33 -16.74 -6.75
N LEU A 211 10.97 -17.68 -7.63
CA LEU A 211 9.74 -18.48 -7.54
C LEU A 211 10.03 -19.87 -6.97
N THR A 212 9.22 -20.34 -6.03
CA THR A 212 9.17 -21.75 -5.61
C THR A 212 7.84 -22.37 -6.03
N LYS A 213 7.88 -23.61 -6.52
CA LYS A 213 6.72 -24.35 -7.04
C LYS A 213 6.82 -25.85 -6.68
N ASP A 214 5.68 -26.49 -6.39
CA ASP A 214 5.62 -27.90 -5.95
C ASP A 214 5.00 -28.88 -6.98
N THR A 215 4.43 -28.39 -8.07
CA THR A 215 3.83 -29.22 -9.14
C THR A 215 4.71 -29.30 -10.39
N SER A 216 4.41 -30.25 -11.27
CA SER A 216 5.05 -30.45 -12.58
C SER A 216 4.41 -29.67 -13.75
N SER A 217 3.54 -28.69 -13.51
CA SER A 217 3.03 -27.83 -14.58
C SER A 217 4.07 -26.81 -15.04
N ASP A 218 3.94 -26.32 -16.26
CA ASP A 218 4.81 -25.27 -16.80
C ASP A 218 4.82 -24.00 -15.93
N VAL A 219 5.96 -23.32 -15.90
CA VAL A 219 6.08 -22.02 -15.23
C VAL A 219 5.60 -20.91 -16.16
N VAL A 220 6.02 -20.91 -17.43
CA VAL A 220 5.70 -19.86 -18.41
C VAL A 220 5.15 -20.47 -19.69
N VAL A 221 3.94 -20.08 -20.06
CA VAL A 221 3.30 -20.40 -21.35
C VAL A 221 3.06 -19.11 -22.13
N LEU A 222 3.66 -19.00 -23.32
CA LEU A 222 3.52 -17.84 -24.20
C LEU A 222 2.75 -18.27 -25.44
N ARG A 223 1.54 -17.71 -25.62
CA ARG A 223 0.70 -17.89 -26.83
C ARG A 223 0.51 -19.37 -27.18
N GLY A 224 0.18 -20.18 -26.18
CA GLY A 224 -0.07 -21.63 -26.32
C GLY A 224 1.18 -22.50 -26.37
N SER A 225 2.39 -21.93 -26.32
CA SER A 225 3.66 -22.68 -26.30
C SER A 225 4.39 -22.53 -24.97
N THR A 226 4.94 -23.62 -24.45
CA THR A 226 5.79 -23.62 -23.26
C THR A 226 7.08 -22.86 -23.53
N ALA A 227 7.36 -21.81 -22.74
CA ALA A 227 8.59 -21.03 -22.80
C ALA A 227 9.52 -21.31 -21.61
N LEU A 228 8.96 -21.71 -20.47
CA LEU A 228 9.68 -22.26 -19.32
C LEU A 228 8.84 -23.41 -18.77
N GLY A 229 9.35 -24.63 -18.89
CA GLY A 229 8.69 -25.84 -18.41
C GLY A 229 8.63 -25.92 -16.89
N ALA A 230 8.25 -27.09 -16.39
CA ALA A 230 8.20 -27.35 -14.95
C ALA A 230 9.56 -27.10 -14.27
N SER A 231 9.54 -26.34 -13.18
CA SER A 231 10.69 -26.18 -12.29
C SER A 231 10.19 -26.01 -10.86
N SER A 232 10.84 -26.68 -9.91
CA SER A 232 10.54 -26.49 -8.49
C SER A 232 11.05 -25.15 -7.95
N HIS A 233 12.03 -24.56 -8.64
CA HIS A 233 12.59 -23.26 -8.29
C HIS A 233 13.07 -22.48 -9.52
N VAL A 234 12.74 -21.19 -9.59
CA VAL A 234 13.26 -20.26 -10.60
C VAL A 234 13.95 -19.12 -9.89
N VAL A 235 15.27 -19.05 -10.05
CA VAL A 235 16.09 -17.98 -9.46
C VAL A 235 15.76 -16.65 -10.13
N ASN A 236 15.97 -16.56 -11.45
CA ASN A 236 15.60 -15.40 -12.25
C ASN A 236 15.30 -15.81 -13.68
N TYR A 237 14.20 -15.32 -14.21
CA TYR A 237 13.78 -15.49 -15.60
C TYR A 237 13.11 -14.21 -16.07
N SER A 238 13.43 -13.78 -17.28
CA SER A 238 12.70 -12.71 -17.95
C SER A 238 12.42 -13.06 -19.39
N TYR A 239 11.34 -12.48 -19.92
CA TYR A 239 11.01 -12.57 -21.34
C TYR A 239 10.51 -11.21 -21.79
N GLY A 240 11.29 -10.51 -22.60
CA GLY A 240 11.05 -9.11 -22.94
C GLY A 240 12.13 -8.56 -23.86
N ASN A 241 12.12 -7.25 -24.09
CA ASN A 241 13.21 -6.57 -24.79
C ASN A 241 14.42 -6.44 -23.85
N THR A 242 15.56 -7.01 -24.24
CA THR A 242 16.82 -6.91 -23.47
C THR A 242 17.85 -6.08 -24.23
N VAL A 243 18.40 -5.05 -23.58
CA VAL A 243 19.47 -4.23 -24.14
C VAL A 243 20.71 -5.10 -24.40
N GLY A 244 21.30 -4.97 -25.59
CA GLY A 244 22.52 -5.70 -25.97
C GLY A 244 22.32 -7.18 -26.36
N ARG A 245 21.06 -7.66 -26.47
CA ARG A 245 20.73 -9.04 -26.88
C ARG A 245 20.29 -9.10 -28.36
N ASN A 246 20.56 -10.21 -29.04
CA ASN A 246 20.00 -10.55 -30.35
C ASN A 246 19.44 -12.00 -30.34
N PRO A 247 18.14 -12.24 -30.63
CA PRO A 247 17.10 -11.23 -30.85
C PRO A 247 16.85 -10.37 -29.60
N ILE A 248 16.39 -9.14 -29.79
CA ILE A 248 16.12 -8.21 -28.67
C ILE A 248 15.04 -8.77 -27.76
N TYR A 249 13.95 -9.28 -28.34
CA TYR A 249 12.83 -9.85 -27.61
C TYR A 249 13.03 -11.35 -27.36
N GLY A 250 12.99 -11.79 -26.11
CA GLY A 250 12.95 -13.20 -25.76
C GLY A 250 13.48 -13.54 -24.37
N ALA A 251 13.69 -14.84 -24.13
CA ALA A 251 14.04 -15.35 -22.81
C ALA A 251 15.48 -15.00 -22.39
N VAL A 252 15.63 -14.61 -21.14
CA VAL A 252 16.91 -14.49 -20.42
C VAL A 252 16.73 -15.12 -19.05
N SER A 253 17.65 -15.99 -18.66
CA SER A 253 17.68 -16.57 -17.31
C SER A 253 18.96 -16.13 -16.60
N GLY A 254 18.86 -15.92 -15.30
CA GLY A 254 19.98 -15.53 -14.45
C GLY A 254 20.09 -16.43 -13.23
N THR A 255 21.29 -16.50 -12.66
CA THR A 255 21.58 -17.25 -11.44
C THR A 255 22.15 -16.35 -10.33
N ALA A 256 22.22 -15.03 -10.57
CA ALA A 256 22.73 -14.09 -9.59
C ALA A 256 21.79 -14.01 -8.38
N GLY A 257 22.34 -14.24 -7.20
CA GLY A 257 21.62 -14.02 -5.95
C GLY A 257 21.43 -12.53 -5.67
N ARG A 258 20.42 -12.21 -4.86
CA ARG A 258 20.21 -10.84 -4.39
C ARG A 258 21.16 -10.51 -3.23
N PRO A 259 21.59 -9.25 -3.07
CA PRO A 259 22.39 -8.85 -1.91
C PRO A 259 21.67 -9.16 -0.60
N ALA A 260 22.37 -9.76 0.36
CA ALA A 260 21.79 -10.13 1.66
C ALA A 260 21.24 -8.93 2.45
N ALA A 261 21.76 -7.72 2.18
CA ALA A 261 21.29 -6.49 2.80
C ALA A 261 19.83 -6.13 2.42
N VAL A 262 19.39 -6.46 1.20
CA VAL A 262 18.02 -6.16 0.72
C VAL A 262 17.12 -7.38 0.71
N ALA A 263 17.70 -8.58 0.69
CA ALA A 263 16.97 -9.85 0.67
C ALA A 263 17.63 -10.85 1.65
N PRO A 264 17.56 -10.61 2.97
CA PRO A 264 18.09 -11.55 3.96
C PRO A 264 17.40 -12.91 3.82
N GLY A 265 18.18 -13.98 3.67
CA GLY A 265 17.65 -15.32 3.39
C GLY A 265 17.13 -15.50 1.95
N GLY A 266 17.47 -14.60 1.03
CA GLY A 266 17.15 -14.68 -0.40
C GLY A 266 15.81 -14.09 -0.82
N ARG A 267 14.96 -13.66 0.13
CA ARG A 267 13.65 -13.04 -0.13
C ARG A 267 13.64 -11.59 0.33
N ILE A 268 13.02 -10.72 -0.46
CA ILE A 268 12.78 -9.33 -0.06
C ILE A 268 11.77 -9.34 1.10
N PRO A 269 12.07 -8.67 2.23
CA PRO A 269 11.16 -8.61 3.35
C PRO A 269 9.82 -7.97 2.97
N ALA A 270 8.73 -8.71 3.11
CA ALA A 270 7.37 -8.22 2.87
C ALA A 270 6.65 -8.00 4.22
N VAL A 271 7.01 -6.91 4.90
CA VAL A 271 6.48 -6.59 6.23
C VAL A 271 5.04 -6.07 6.12
N ALA A 272 4.14 -6.62 6.93
CA ALA A 272 2.76 -6.16 7.02
C ALA A 272 2.67 -4.90 7.91
N ALA A 273 1.79 -3.96 7.55
CA ALA A 273 1.53 -2.82 8.41
C ALA A 273 0.92 -3.30 9.75
N PRO A 274 1.40 -2.82 10.92
CA PRO A 274 0.81 -3.14 12.21
C PRO A 274 -0.70 -2.83 12.26
N ASN A 275 -1.50 -3.74 12.81
CA ASN A 275 -2.94 -3.52 13.01
C ASN A 275 -3.32 -3.36 14.49
N PHE A 276 -2.35 -3.51 15.39
CA PHE A 276 -2.49 -3.39 16.85
C PHE A 276 -3.63 -4.19 17.49
N ALA A 277 -4.08 -5.28 16.84
CA ALA A 277 -5.22 -6.07 17.33
C ALA A 277 -5.02 -6.62 18.75
N GLN A 278 -3.78 -6.92 19.13
CA GLN A 278 -3.44 -7.52 20.43
C GLN A 278 -3.08 -6.48 21.50
N ASN A 279 -3.10 -5.18 21.17
CA ASN A 279 -2.76 -4.12 22.10
C ASN A 279 -4.01 -3.64 22.85
N PRO A 280 -4.05 -3.68 24.20
CA PRO A 280 -5.10 -3.02 24.95
C PRO A 280 -5.03 -1.50 24.78
N VAL A 281 -6.14 -0.79 25.02
CA VAL A 281 -6.20 0.69 24.96
C VAL A 281 -5.14 1.34 25.86
N THR A 282 -4.75 0.70 26.96
CA THR A 282 -3.71 1.17 27.88
C THR A 282 -2.31 1.23 27.26
N ASP A 283 -2.07 0.57 26.12
CA ASP A 283 -0.81 0.67 25.39
C ASP A 283 -0.70 1.97 24.58
N PHE A 284 -1.81 2.70 24.41
CA PHE A 284 -1.86 3.92 23.63
C PHE A 284 -1.76 5.16 24.53
N VAL A 285 -1.18 6.20 23.96
CA VAL A 285 -1.18 7.56 24.50
C VAL A 285 -1.81 8.46 23.46
N ASN A 286 -2.96 9.05 23.77
CA ASN A 286 -3.55 10.09 22.95
C ASN A 286 -2.73 11.37 23.08
N VAL A 287 -2.13 11.85 21.98
CA VAL A 287 -1.28 13.05 22.01
C VAL A 287 -2.03 14.31 22.44
N LYS A 288 -3.35 14.37 22.29
CA LYS A 288 -4.19 15.51 22.72
C LYS A 288 -4.68 15.42 24.17
N ASP A 289 -4.46 14.30 24.88
CA ASP A 289 -4.94 14.10 26.26
C ASP A 289 -3.79 14.27 27.29
N PRO A 290 -3.74 15.40 28.03
CA PRO A 290 -2.72 15.64 29.05
C PRO A 290 -2.63 14.55 30.12
N SER A 291 -3.74 13.85 30.40
CA SER A 291 -3.76 12.78 31.41
C SER A 291 -3.03 11.51 30.94
N GLN A 292 -2.86 11.34 29.62
CA GLN A 292 -2.21 10.18 29.02
C GLN A 292 -0.79 10.50 28.52
N ASN A 293 -0.52 11.76 28.14
CA ASN A 293 0.66 12.12 27.36
C ASN A 293 1.83 12.76 28.17
N GLY A 294 1.77 12.67 29.50
CA GLY A 294 2.75 13.32 30.38
C GLY A 294 2.48 14.81 30.60
N GLY A 295 1.20 15.23 30.62
CA GLY A 295 0.79 16.58 31.01
C GLY A 295 0.98 17.66 29.94
N GLN A 296 1.19 17.28 28.68
CA GLN A 296 1.42 18.22 27.59
C GLN A 296 0.10 18.65 26.94
N THR A 297 0.02 19.92 26.54
CA THR A 297 -1.11 20.43 25.75
C THR A 297 -0.73 20.44 24.28
N VAL A 298 -1.39 19.59 23.48
CA VAL A 298 -1.26 19.54 22.01
C VAL A 298 -2.61 19.88 21.41
N LYS A 299 -2.66 20.77 20.42
CA LYS A 299 -3.92 21.25 19.84
C LYS A 299 -4.30 20.52 18.55
N GLY A 300 -3.35 20.36 17.63
CA GLY A 300 -3.63 19.83 16.29
C GLY A 300 -4.67 20.65 15.54
N ASP A 301 -4.60 21.98 15.64
CA ASP A 301 -5.57 22.95 15.09
C ASP A 301 -5.10 23.69 13.81
N GLY A 302 -3.91 23.36 13.30
CA GLY A 302 -3.29 23.95 12.11
C GLY A 302 -2.70 25.35 12.31
N SER A 303 -2.71 25.89 13.53
CA SER A 303 -2.28 27.26 13.82
C SER A 303 -1.32 27.36 14.99
N THR A 304 -1.61 26.68 16.09
CA THR A 304 -0.79 26.60 17.30
C THR A 304 0.50 25.85 17.01
N ASP A 305 1.62 26.36 17.51
CA ASP A 305 2.88 25.64 17.44
C ASP A 305 2.91 24.49 18.46
N ASP A 306 2.72 23.27 17.97
CA ASP A 306 2.72 22.05 18.79
C ASP A 306 4.13 21.45 18.97
N SER A 307 5.19 22.05 18.42
CA SER A 307 6.54 21.43 18.33
C SER A 307 7.08 20.97 19.69
N ALA A 308 7.09 21.86 20.68
CA ALA A 308 7.70 21.59 21.98
C ALA A 308 6.91 20.56 22.79
N ALA A 309 5.57 20.63 22.71
CA ALA A 309 4.68 19.69 23.36
C ALA A 309 4.80 18.30 22.74
N LEU A 310 4.73 18.20 21.41
CA LEU A 310 4.82 16.91 20.70
C LEU A 310 6.17 16.22 20.90
N ASN A 311 7.29 16.95 20.88
CA ASN A 311 8.59 16.36 21.17
C ASN A 311 8.61 15.69 22.57
N LYS A 312 8.03 16.34 23.59
CA LYS A 312 7.90 15.76 24.93
C LYS A 312 6.96 14.56 24.96
N VAL A 313 5.83 14.62 24.25
CA VAL A 313 4.88 13.50 24.15
C VAL A 313 5.53 12.28 23.51
N LEU A 314 6.27 12.45 22.42
CA LEU A 314 6.94 11.34 21.73
C LEU A 314 8.05 10.73 22.57
N GLN A 315 8.84 11.56 23.27
CA GLN A 315 9.82 11.08 24.25
C GLN A 315 9.15 10.29 25.38
N PHE A 316 8.06 10.82 25.94
CA PHE A 316 7.29 10.15 26.98
C PHE A 316 6.75 8.80 26.51
N ALA A 317 6.15 8.75 25.31
CA ALA A 317 5.59 7.52 24.75
C ALA A 317 6.69 6.47 24.52
N ALA A 318 7.81 6.84 23.90
CA ALA A 318 8.94 5.94 23.67
C ALA A 318 9.54 5.41 24.99
N ALA A 319 9.76 6.29 25.98
CA ALA A 319 10.31 5.91 27.28
C ALA A 319 9.41 4.94 28.07
N ASN A 320 8.09 4.98 27.83
CA ASN A 320 7.11 4.12 28.50
C ASN A 320 6.61 2.98 27.61
N ASN A 321 7.26 2.73 26.46
CA ASN A 321 6.86 1.73 25.47
C ASN A 321 5.37 1.81 25.07
N LYS A 322 4.89 3.03 24.84
CA LYS A 322 3.53 3.33 24.40
C LYS A 322 3.46 3.60 22.90
N ILE A 323 2.29 3.37 22.33
CA ILE A 323 1.95 3.76 20.96
C ILE A 323 1.35 5.18 21.02
N ALA A 324 2.01 6.14 20.37
CA ALA A 324 1.50 7.49 20.25
C ALA A 324 0.36 7.52 19.24
N TYR A 325 -0.86 7.70 19.72
CA TYR A 325 -2.06 7.85 18.91
C TYR A 325 -2.29 9.33 18.62
N PHE A 326 -2.33 9.69 17.34
CA PHE A 326 -2.63 11.04 16.86
C PHE A 326 -4.09 11.10 16.40
N PRO A 327 -5.03 11.66 17.19
CA PRO A 327 -6.35 11.99 16.68
C PRO A 327 -6.27 12.86 15.43
N PHE A 328 -7.32 12.87 14.62
CA PHE A 328 -7.33 13.68 13.41
C PHE A 328 -7.11 15.17 13.76
N GLY A 329 -6.33 15.85 12.92
CA GLY A 329 -5.92 17.23 13.13
C GLY A 329 -4.70 17.60 12.32
N ASP A 330 -4.39 18.90 12.33
CA ASP A 330 -3.17 19.47 11.74
C ASP A 330 -2.26 19.98 12.86
N TYR A 331 -1.19 19.24 13.10
CA TYR A 331 -0.20 19.46 14.14
C TYR A 331 0.92 20.31 13.54
N ARG A 332 0.75 21.62 13.60
CA ARG A 332 1.71 22.58 13.05
C ARG A 332 2.97 22.63 13.92
N VAL A 333 4.13 22.47 13.29
CA VAL A 333 5.42 22.53 13.94
C VAL A 333 6.31 23.62 13.34
N LEU A 334 6.78 24.55 14.18
CA LEU A 334 7.71 25.62 13.79
C LEU A 334 9.18 25.27 14.01
N SER A 335 9.43 24.11 14.64
CA SER A 335 10.75 23.51 14.78
C SER A 335 10.70 22.00 14.52
N THR A 336 11.85 21.35 14.39
CA THR A 336 11.93 19.91 14.08
C THR A 336 11.18 19.07 15.12
N LEU A 337 10.26 18.23 14.64
CA LEU A 337 9.65 17.16 15.43
C LEU A 337 10.54 15.93 15.38
N VAL A 338 11.12 15.55 16.51
CA VAL A 338 11.97 14.37 16.63
C VAL A 338 11.12 13.17 17.04
N VAL A 339 11.14 12.12 16.23
CA VAL A 339 10.60 10.79 16.55
C VAL A 339 11.76 9.96 17.09
N PRO A 340 11.90 9.77 18.42
CA PRO A 340 13.01 9.01 18.98
C PRO A 340 12.91 7.51 18.63
N VAL A 341 14.03 6.79 18.64
CA VAL A 341 13.98 5.32 18.59
C VAL A 341 13.23 4.74 19.79
N GLY A 342 12.56 3.61 19.58
CA GLY A 342 11.55 3.04 20.47
C GLY A 342 10.11 3.50 20.15
N SER A 343 9.94 4.45 19.22
CA SER A 343 8.63 5.01 18.90
C SER A 343 7.74 4.11 18.03
N ARG A 344 6.45 4.15 18.32
CA ARG A 344 5.37 3.68 17.43
C ARG A 344 4.29 4.76 17.36
N LEU A 345 4.01 5.26 16.16
CA LEU A 345 3.04 6.32 15.91
C LEU A 345 1.92 5.77 15.04
N VAL A 346 0.67 6.10 15.38
CA VAL A 346 -0.50 5.80 14.55
C VAL A 346 -1.46 6.98 14.52
N GLY A 347 -1.82 7.41 13.31
CA GLY A 347 -2.81 8.46 13.11
C GLY A 347 -4.24 7.93 12.99
N GLU A 348 -5.19 8.77 13.38
CA GLU A 348 -6.59 8.62 13.01
C GLU A 348 -6.76 9.11 11.56
N ALA A 349 -6.82 8.15 10.64
CA ALA A 349 -6.85 8.34 9.20
C ALA A 349 -5.57 8.96 8.60
N TRP A 350 -5.50 10.28 8.47
CA TRP A 350 -4.32 11.00 7.97
C TRP A 350 -4.03 12.20 8.87
N ALA A 351 -3.87 11.95 10.16
CA ALA A 351 -3.40 12.96 11.11
C ALA A 351 -2.13 13.62 10.56
N THR A 352 -2.14 14.95 10.48
CA THR A 352 -1.18 15.69 9.65
C THR A 352 -0.17 16.42 10.53
N VAL A 353 1.13 16.24 10.29
CA VAL A 353 2.17 17.13 10.81
C VAL A 353 2.55 18.10 9.69
N SER A 354 2.39 19.40 9.92
CA SER A 354 2.71 20.45 8.96
C SER A 354 3.88 21.30 9.44
N GLY A 355 4.93 21.39 8.62
CA GLY A 355 6.06 22.28 8.86
C GLY A 355 5.70 23.73 8.55
N GLY A 356 6.08 24.66 9.43
CA GLY A 356 5.86 26.10 9.28
C GLY A 356 7.01 26.93 9.83
N GLY A 357 7.02 28.24 9.55
CA GLY A 357 7.91 29.18 10.22
C GLY A 357 9.32 29.28 9.63
N ASN A 358 10.17 30.08 10.29
CA ASN A 358 11.44 30.55 9.71
C ASN A 358 12.55 29.48 9.65
N LEU A 359 12.49 28.44 10.49
CA LEU A 359 13.53 27.41 10.55
C LEU A 359 13.72 26.69 9.20
N PHE A 360 12.66 26.56 8.43
CA PHE A 360 12.64 25.79 7.18
C PHE A 360 12.73 26.66 5.92
N LYS A 361 13.09 27.96 6.04
CA LYS A 361 13.12 28.90 4.90
C LYS A 361 14.45 28.96 4.16
N ASP A 362 15.54 28.43 4.72
CA ASP A 362 16.86 28.52 4.12
C ASP A 362 17.21 27.27 3.30
N ALA A 363 17.15 27.39 1.97
CA ALA A 363 17.51 26.31 1.05
C ALA A 363 19.00 25.96 1.06
N SER A 364 19.87 26.87 1.53
CA SER A 364 21.32 26.60 1.65
C SER A 364 21.67 25.81 2.91
N ASN A 365 20.72 25.72 3.85
CA ASN A 365 20.86 25.00 5.12
C ASN A 365 19.56 24.26 5.47
N PRO A 366 19.14 23.27 4.66
CA PRO A 366 17.86 22.62 4.82
C PRO A 366 17.75 21.89 6.17
N LYS A 367 16.54 21.86 6.74
CA LYS A 367 16.23 21.28 8.05
C LYS A 367 15.05 20.31 7.97
N PRO A 368 15.09 19.20 8.72
CA PRO A 368 13.98 18.26 8.79
C PRO A 368 12.79 18.84 9.56
N VAL A 369 11.60 18.78 8.97
CA VAL A 369 10.33 19.03 9.67
C VAL A 369 10.08 17.88 10.64
N VAL A 370 10.17 16.64 10.15
CA VAL A 370 10.15 15.42 10.97
C VAL A 370 11.48 14.69 10.85
N GLN A 371 12.09 14.40 11.99
CA GLN A 371 13.36 13.69 12.10
C GLN A 371 13.14 12.34 12.80
N VAL A 372 13.34 11.24 12.09
CA VAL A 372 13.19 9.88 12.64
C VAL A 372 14.54 9.38 13.15
N GLY A 373 14.70 9.44 14.48
CA GLY A 373 15.93 9.16 15.21
C GLY A 373 17.03 10.18 14.99
N ASN A 374 18.17 9.96 15.64
CA ASN A 374 19.43 10.66 15.41
C ASN A 374 20.37 9.82 14.54
N ALA A 375 21.40 10.45 14.00
CA ALA A 375 22.43 9.75 13.24
C ALA A 375 23.10 8.68 14.12
N GLY A 376 23.13 7.44 13.64
CA GLY A 376 23.70 6.30 14.36
C GLY A 376 22.75 5.61 15.33
N ASP A 377 21.53 6.12 15.53
CA ASP A 377 20.52 5.41 16.31
C ASP A 377 20.11 4.10 15.61
N VAL A 378 20.03 3.02 16.39
CA VAL A 378 19.51 1.73 15.94
C VAL A 378 18.36 1.32 16.84
N GLY A 379 17.20 1.01 16.27
CA GLY A 379 16.03 0.63 17.05
C GLY A 379 14.74 0.58 16.23
N VAL A 380 13.62 0.76 16.91
CA VAL A 380 12.28 0.75 16.31
C VAL A 380 11.77 2.18 16.11
N ALA A 381 11.29 2.51 14.93
CA ALA A 381 10.54 3.73 14.65
C ALA A 381 9.48 3.44 13.58
N GLN A 382 8.30 3.02 14.02
CA GLN A 382 7.19 2.66 13.14
C GLN A 382 6.18 3.79 13.10
N ILE A 383 5.86 4.27 11.90
CA ILE A 383 4.92 5.37 11.68
C ILE A 383 3.83 4.86 10.75
N GLN A 384 2.57 5.04 11.14
CA GLN A 384 1.42 4.58 10.38
C GLN A 384 0.30 5.61 10.32
N ASP A 385 -0.41 5.68 9.19
CA ASP A 385 -1.64 6.48 9.04
C ASP A 385 -1.42 7.98 9.33
N MET A 386 -0.24 8.49 8.98
CA MET A 386 0.14 9.89 9.14
C MET A 386 0.23 10.60 7.79
N ARG A 387 0.06 11.92 7.79
CA ARG A 387 0.43 12.80 6.68
C ARG A 387 1.52 13.78 7.13
N PHE A 388 2.51 13.98 6.29
CA PHE A 388 3.59 14.95 6.51
C PHE A 388 3.60 15.96 5.39
N THR A 389 3.62 17.24 5.73
CA THR A 389 3.53 18.32 4.74
C THR A 389 4.14 19.62 5.23
N VAL A 390 3.99 20.69 4.43
CA VAL A 390 4.40 22.06 4.74
C VAL A 390 3.19 22.99 4.61
N SER A 391 3.07 23.95 5.52
CA SER A 391 1.96 24.93 5.54
C SER A 391 2.32 26.27 4.89
N ASP A 392 3.60 26.49 4.56
CA ASP A 392 4.17 27.73 3.99
C ASP A 392 5.15 27.41 2.84
N VAL A 393 5.63 28.41 2.12
CA VAL A 393 6.72 28.29 1.15
C VAL A 393 8.04 28.12 1.93
N LEU A 394 8.50 26.87 2.05
CA LEU A 394 9.61 26.47 2.91
C LEU A 394 10.72 25.78 2.09
N PRO A 395 11.51 26.52 1.30
CA PRO A 395 12.48 25.94 0.39
C PRO A 395 13.66 25.24 1.09
N GLY A 396 13.78 25.35 2.41
CA GLY A 396 14.72 24.59 3.25
C GLY A 396 14.08 23.40 3.98
N ALA A 397 12.81 23.05 3.73
CA ALA A 397 12.14 21.94 4.41
C ALA A 397 12.53 20.58 3.82
N ILE A 398 13.13 19.71 4.63
CA ILE A 398 13.15 18.26 4.42
C ILE A 398 11.92 17.72 5.16
N ILE A 399 10.88 17.25 4.46
CA ILE A 399 9.59 16.97 5.13
C ILE A 399 9.74 15.81 6.13
N VAL A 400 10.32 14.69 5.70
CA VAL A 400 10.67 13.58 6.59
C VAL A 400 12.10 13.12 6.32
N GLN A 401 12.91 13.07 7.37
CA GLN A 401 14.26 12.53 7.33
C GLN A 401 14.39 11.30 8.22
N PHE A 402 14.82 10.18 7.64
CA PHE A 402 15.21 8.98 8.36
C PHE A 402 16.70 9.03 8.67
N ASN A 403 17.03 9.02 9.96
CA ASN A 403 18.40 8.87 10.45
C ASN A 403 18.63 7.49 11.10
N ALA A 404 17.61 6.96 11.78
CA ALA A 404 17.68 5.68 12.46
C ALA A 404 17.76 4.51 11.46
N ALA A 405 18.37 3.43 11.93
CA ALA A 405 18.33 2.13 11.28
C ALA A 405 17.56 1.10 12.11
N GLY A 406 16.89 0.17 11.44
CA GLY A 406 16.29 -1.01 12.05
C GLY A 406 17.31 -2.12 12.29
N SER A 407 17.15 -2.90 13.37
CA SER A 407 17.90 -4.15 13.55
C SER A 407 17.34 -5.29 12.70
N LYS A 408 16.06 -5.18 12.32
CA LYS A 408 15.32 -6.09 11.45
C LYS A 408 14.51 -5.29 10.42
N PRO A 409 14.22 -5.86 9.25
CA PRO A 409 13.31 -5.24 8.29
C PRO A 409 11.98 -4.86 8.94
N GLY A 410 11.56 -3.61 8.78
CA GLY A 410 10.32 -3.08 9.35
C GLY A 410 10.41 -2.53 10.78
N ASP A 411 11.57 -2.60 11.43
CA ASP A 411 11.77 -1.94 12.74
C ASP A 411 11.67 -0.42 12.58
N VAL A 412 12.32 0.14 11.57
CA VAL A 412 12.12 1.52 11.11
C VAL A 412 11.32 1.44 9.83
N ALA A 413 10.13 2.04 9.79
CA ALA A 413 9.25 1.93 8.64
C ALA A 413 8.15 3.01 8.63
N LEU A 414 7.73 3.35 7.42
CA LEU A 414 6.58 4.20 7.14
C LEU A 414 5.49 3.40 6.43
N PHE A 415 4.39 3.13 7.12
CA PHE A 415 3.25 2.41 6.58
C PHE A 415 2.09 3.37 6.32
N ASN A 416 1.33 3.16 5.23
CA ASN A 416 0.00 3.78 5.09
C ASN A 416 -0.03 5.31 5.29
N SER A 417 1.07 5.98 4.97
CA SER A 417 1.31 7.38 5.30
C SER A 417 1.69 8.16 4.05
N LEU A 418 1.50 9.48 4.11
CA LEU A 418 1.57 10.36 2.96
C LEU A 418 2.62 11.45 3.20
N VAL A 419 3.39 11.76 2.16
CA VAL A 419 4.16 12.99 2.08
C VAL A 419 3.55 13.82 0.95
N THR A 420 2.96 14.96 1.31
CA THR A 420 2.30 15.87 0.37
C THR A 420 2.97 17.23 0.39
N VAL A 421 2.93 17.95 -0.74
CA VAL A 421 3.53 19.28 -0.86
C VAL A 421 2.49 20.25 -1.45
N GLY A 422 1.88 21.06 -0.60
CA GLY A 422 0.81 21.98 -1.01
C GLY A 422 -0.45 21.27 -1.54
N GLY A 423 -1.33 22.01 -2.21
CA GLY A 423 -2.52 21.48 -2.88
C GLY A 423 -3.65 21.00 -1.95
N THR A 424 -3.50 21.18 -0.64
CA THR A 424 -4.48 20.78 0.39
C THR A 424 -4.81 21.94 1.31
N ARG A 425 -5.98 21.89 1.96
CA ARG A 425 -6.38 22.89 2.98
C ARG A 425 -5.35 22.91 4.12
N GLY A 426 -4.98 24.11 4.59
CA GLY A 426 -3.92 24.31 5.58
C GLY A 426 -2.59 24.81 4.98
N ALA A 427 -2.49 24.84 3.65
CA ALA A 427 -1.32 25.32 2.92
C ALA A 427 -1.64 26.58 2.07
N ASP A 428 -2.48 27.49 2.57
CA ASP A 428 -2.97 28.64 1.81
C ASP A 428 -1.83 29.53 1.29
N ALA A 429 -0.74 29.67 2.05
CA ALA A 429 0.45 30.41 1.60
C ALA A 429 1.05 29.80 0.33
N LEU A 430 1.13 28.47 0.22
CA LEU A 430 1.56 27.78 -1.00
C LEU A 430 0.53 27.95 -2.11
N THR A 431 -0.76 27.74 -1.82
CA THR A 431 -1.82 27.86 -2.83
C THR A 431 -1.87 29.26 -3.44
N ASN A 432 -1.67 30.30 -2.61
CA ASN A 432 -1.70 31.70 -3.04
C ASN A 432 -0.42 32.12 -3.78
N SER A 433 0.74 31.56 -3.42
CA SER A 433 2.03 31.93 -4.03
C SER A 433 2.43 31.05 -5.23
N CYS A 434 2.07 29.77 -5.23
CA CYS A 434 2.52 28.78 -6.21
C CYS A 434 1.54 28.60 -7.39
N GLY A 435 0.91 29.67 -7.86
CA GLY A 435 -0.13 29.62 -8.90
C GLY A 435 0.35 29.86 -10.33
N LYS A 436 1.63 30.21 -10.55
CA LYS A 436 2.14 30.63 -11.87
C LYS A 436 3.47 29.97 -12.21
N ALA A 437 3.51 29.25 -13.34
CA ALA A 437 4.75 28.60 -13.82
C ALA A 437 5.91 29.58 -14.06
N SER A 438 5.62 30.85 -14.38
CA SER A 438 6.62 31.90 -14.60
C SER A 438 7.22 32.47 -13.31
N SER A 439 6.68 32.10 -12.14
CA SER A 439 7.14 32.55 -10.83
C SER A 439 7.41 31.31 -9.99
N GLU A 440 8.64 30.81 -10.05
CA GLU A 440 9.04 29.58 -9.36
C GLU A 440 8.70 29.68 -7.86
N CYS A 441 7.95 28.70 -7.37
CA CYS A 441 7.56 28.59 -5.98
C CYS A 441 8.21 27.35 -5.38
N LYS A 442 9.19 27.56 -4.50
CA LYS A 442 9.96 26.47 -3.87
C LYS A 442 9.28 26.04 -2.58
N ALA A 443 8.29 25.16 -2.73
CA ALA A 443 7.43 24.72 -1.65
C ALA A 443 8.15 24.00 -0.50
N ALA A 444 9.04 23.06 -0.86
CA ALA A 444 9.86 22.26 0.05
C ALA A 444 11.21 21.94 -0.63
N PHE A 445 12.22 21.57 0.15
CA PHE A 445 13.52 21.13 -0.39
C PHE A 445 13.45 19.69 -0.90
N ILE A 446 12.96 18.76 -0.09
CA ILE A 446 12.82 17.34 -0.42
C ILE A 446 11.69 16.71 0.42
N GLY A 447 10.96 15.75 -0.15
CA GLY A 447 9.87 15.05 0.55
C GLY A 447 10.38 14.02 1.56
N LEU A 448 11.21 13.08 1.10
CA LEU A 448 11.78 12.01 1.89
C LEU A 448 13.30 11.98 1.72
N HIS A 449 14.03 11.92 2.83
CA HIS A 449 15.48 11.80 2.85
C HIS A 449 15.90 10.64 3.76
N PHE A 450 16.63 9.67 3.20
CA PHE A 450 17.28 8.59 3.95
C PHE A 450 18.76 8.93 4.06
N THR A 451 19.27 9.14 5.28
CA THR A 451 20.70 9.44 5.47
C THR A 451 21.56 8.19 5.28
N GLU A 452 22.86 8.39 5.09
CA GLU A 452 23.84 7.32 4.81
C GLU A 452 23.76 6.11 5.75
N SER A 453 23.54 6.33 7.05
CA SER A 453 23.46 5.26 8.06
C SER A 453 22.06 4.76 8.35
N SER A 454 21.02 5.27 7.67
CA SER A 454 19.63 4.89 7.92
C SER A 454 19.22 3.61 7.21
N SER A 455 18.16 2.96 7.70
CA SER A 455 17.44 1.90 6.99
C SER A 455 15.94 2.02 7.29
N ALA A 456 15.09 1.83 6.28
CA ALA A 456 13.65 2.04 6.39
C ALA A 456 12.86 1.29 5.32
#